data_AF-A0A1R3UVR4-F1
#
_entry.id   AF-A0A1R3UVR4-F1
#
_cell.length_a   1.000
_cell.length_b   1.000
_cell.length_c   1.000
_cell.angle_alpha   90.00
_cell.angle_beta   90.00
_cell.angle_gamma   90.00
#
_symmetry.space_group_name_H-M   'P 1'
#
loop_
_entity.id
_entity.type
_entity.pdbx_description
1 polymer ?
#
loop_
_entity_poly.entity_id
_entity_poly.type
_entity_poly.pdbx_seq_one_letter_code
_entity_poly.pdbx_strand_id
1 'polypeptide(L)'
;MDGSAGLSPTEVIAAWIPHDARFRASAVRHARRDPGGRRLHSYVDGLVNRGNDDGRPLDEDALRTMVAVREDLERRSLASVDWRVVRERLIEGLG
;
A
#
# COMPACT_ATOMS: atom_id res chain seq x y z
N MET A 1 -4.20 -16.21 -26.55
CA MET A 1 -4.24 -16.55 -25.11
C MET A 1 -3.29 -15.58 -24.44
N ASP A 2 -3.74 -14.36 -24.21
CA ASP A 2 -2.98 -13.37 -23.45
C ASP A 2 -3.16 -13.72 -21.98
N GLY A 3 -2.12 -14.30 -21.38
CA GLY A 3 -2.13 -14.59 -19.96
C GLY A 3 -2.29 -13.28 -19.21
N SER A 4 -3.43 -13.10 -18.54
CA SER A 4 -3.62 -12.07 -17.52
C SER A 4 -2.66 -12.39 -16.36
N ALA A 5 -1.38 -12.04 -16.52
CA ALA A 5 -0.47 -11.95 -15.41
C ALA A 5 -0.99 -10.78 -14.56
N GLY A 6 -1.80 -11.08 -13.56
CA GLY A 6 -2.28 -10.09 -12.60
C GLY A 6 -1.11 -9.28 -12.06
N LEU A 7 -1.35 -8.00 -11.78
CA LEU A 7 -0.32 -7.09 -11.24
C LEU A 7 0.45 -7.78 -10.12
N SER A 8 1.77 -7.57 -10.07
CA SER A 8 2.55 -8.04 -8.93
C SER A 8 2.10 -7.35 -7.65
N PRO A 9 2.31 -7.93 -6.45
CA PRO A 9 1.94 -7.28 -5.20
C PRO A 9 2.56 -5.88 -5.06
N THR A 10 3.79 -5.71 -5.55
CA THR A 10 4.45 -4.41 -5.64
C THR A 10 3.69 -3.42 -6.50
N GLU A 11 3.23 -3.83 -7.68
CA GLU A 11 2.47 -2.97 -8.60
C GLU A 11 1.09 -2.62 -8.05
N VAL A 12 0.39 -3.56 -7.42
CA VAL A 12 -0.91 -3.29 -6.77
C VAL A 12 -0.75 -2.18 -5.72
N ILE A 13 0.20 -2.34 -4.80
CA ILE A 13 0.42 -1.36 -3.73
C ILE A 13 0.90 -0.02 -4.30
N ALA A 14 1.81 -0.05 -5.28
CA ALA A 14 2.33 1.16 -5.92
C ALA A 14 1.28 1.91 -6.76
N ALA A 15 0.27 1.21 -7.29
CA ALA A 15 -0.83 1.82 -8.02
C ALA A 15 -1.95 2.33 -7.09
N TRP A 16 -2.17 1.71 -5.94
CA TRP A 16 -3.22 2.13 -5.01
C TRP A 16 -2.82 3.32 -4.13
N ILE A 17 -1.75 3.19 -3.35
CA ILE A 17 -1.44 4.15 -2.26
C ILE A 17 -1.28 5.60 -2.74
N PRO A 18 -0.60 5.88 -3.87
CA PRO A 18 -0.46 7.27 -4.34
C PRO A 18 -1.79 7.92 -4.74
N HIS A 19 -2.81 7.12 -5.09
CA HIS A 19 -4.09 7.58 -5.59
C HIS A 19 -5.18 7.65 -4.51
N ASP A 20 -4.97 6.97 -3.36
CA ASP A 20 -5.88 7.07 -2.22
C ASP A 20 -5.53 8.26 -1.33
N ALA A 21 -6.23 9.38 -1.55
CA ALA A 21 -5.99 10.65 -0.84
C ALA A 21 -6.05 10.52 0.69
N ARG A 22 -6.80 9.54 1.21
CA ARG A 22 -6.94 9.29 2.66
C ARG A 22 -5.62 8.82 3.26
N PHE A 23 -4.89 7.94 2.57
CA PHE A 23 -3.69 7.30 3.10
C PHE A 23 -2.39 7.90 2.55
N ARG A 24 -2.44 8.56 1.39
CA ARG A 24 -1.28 9.12 0.68
C ARG A 24 -0.37 9.95 1.60
N ALA A 25 -0.93 10.88 2.38
CA ALA A 25 -0.13 11.77 3.22
C ALA A 25 0.65 11.03 4.31
N SER A 26 0.00 10.08 5.00
CA SER A 26 0.64 9.23 6.02
C SER A 26 1.66 8.27 5.38
N ALA A 27 1.33 7.68 4.24
CA ALA A 27 2.26 6.82 3.49
C ALA A 27 3.53 7.58 3.06
N VAL A 28 3.40 8.79 2.51
CA VAL A 28 4.53 9.65 2.13
C VAL A 28 5.38 9.99 3.36
N ARG A 29 4.75 10.30 4.50
CA ARG A 29 5.46 10.56 5.76
C ARG A 29 6.32 9.37 6.18
N HIS A 30 5.78 8.15 6.11
CA HIS A 30 6.53 6.93 6.45
C HIS A 30 7.64 6.62 5.44
N ALA A 31 7.36 6.78 4.15
CA ALA A 31 8.32 6.60 3.04
C ALA A 31 9.53 7.55 3.13
N ARG A 32 9.31 8.81 3.52
CA ARG A 32 10.39 9.79 3.71
C ARG A 32 11.23 9.53 4.97
N ARG A 33 10.61 8.97 6.01
CA ARG A 33 11.24 8.72 7.32
C ARG A 33 12.09 7.45 7.38
N ASP A 34 12.01 6.58 6.38
CA ASP A 34 12.76 5.34 6.31
C ASP A 34 13.09 4.96 4.85
N PRO A 35 14.33 5.20 4.40
CA PRO A 35 14.78 4.81 3.06
C PRO A 35 14.67 3.31 2.78
N GLY A 36 14.69 2.46 3.82
CA GLY A 36 14.58 1.02 3.69
C GLY A 36 13.13 0.51 3.51
N GLY A 37 12.14 1.40 3.55
CA GLY A 37 10.73 1.04 3.30
C GLY A 37 10.05 0.23 4.42
N ARG A 38 10.72 -0.06 5.54
CA ARG A 38 10.14 -0.84 6.64
C ARG A 38 9.00 -0.10 7.33
N ARG A 39 9.15 1.21 7.54
CA ARG A 39 8.04 2.02 8.08
C ARG A 39 6.83 2.04 7.15
N LEU A 40 7.06 2.12 5.83
CA LEU A 40 6.00 2.07 4.84
C LEU A 40 5.32 0.69 4.84
N HIS A 41 6.10 -0.39 4.91
CA HIS A 41 5.57 -1.74 5.07
C HIS A 41 4.68 -1.86 6.32
N SER A 42 5.17 -1.47 7.51
CA SER A 42 4.40 -1.56 8.75
C SER A 42 3.12 -0.74 8.71
N TYR A 43 3.16 0.43 8.07
CA TYR A 43 2.00 1.27 7.86
C TYR A 43 0.94 0.57 7.02
N VAL A 44 1.33 0.03 5.87
CA VAL A 44 0.42 -0.63 4.92
C VAL A 44 -0.09 -1.95 5.48
N ASP A 45 0.72 -2.70 6.24
CA ASP A 45 0.27 -3.87 7.00
C ASP A 45 -0.83 -3.49 8.01
N GLY A 46 -0.68 -2.36 8.71
CA GLY A 46 -1.69 -1.82 9.60
C GLY A 46 -3.03 -1.57 8.89
N LEU A 47 -2.98 -0.93 7.73
CA LEU A 47 -4.17 -0.66 6.92
C LEU A 47 -4.81 -1.96 6.43
N VAL A 48 -4.06 -2.76 5.67
CA VAL A 48 -4.58 -3.91 4.93
C VAL A 48 -4.93 -5.05 5.88
N ASN A 49 -4.07 -5.39 6.83
CA ASN A 49 -4.26 -6.60 7.64
C ASN A 49 -4.88 -6.34 9.01
N ARG A 50 -4.78 -5.11 9.54
CA ARG A 50 -5.25 -4.80 10.90
C ARG A 50 -6.39 -3.78 10.94
N GLY A 51 -6.78 -3.22 9.79
CA GLY A 51 -7.87 -2.25 9.71
C GLY A 51 -7.63 -0.99 10.53
N ASN A 52 -6.38 -0.52 10.61
CA ASN A 52 -6.05 0.73 11.30
C ASN A 52 -5.04 1.60 10.53
N ASP A 53 -5.22 2.90 10.64
CA ASP A 53 -4.34 3.96 10.14
C ASP A 53 -3.51 4.51 11.31
N ASP A 54 -2.26 4.04 11.45
CA ASP A 54 -1.37 4.40 12.56
C ASP A 54 -2.01 4.23 13.95
N GLY A 55 -2.73 3.11 14.15
CA GLY A 55 -3.41 2.78 15.41
C GLY A 55 -4.82 3.37 15.57
N ARG A 56 -5.31 4.14 14.60
CA ARG A 56 -6.72 4.58 14.55
C ARG A 56 -7.56 3.59 13.74
N PRO A 57 -8.71 3.12 14.23
CA PRO A 57 -9.55 2.21 13.45
C PRO A 57 -10.02 2.89 12.16
N LEU A 58 -10.05 2.11 11.07
CA LEU A 58 -10.61 2.55 9.80
C LEU A 58 -12.13 2.63 9.88
N ASP A 59 -12.71 3.60 9.19
CA ASP A 59 -14.15 3.65 8.95
C ASP A 59 -14.59 2.57 7.93
N GLU A 60 -15.90 2.42 7.76
CA GLU A 60 -16.47 1.37 6.91
C GLU A 60 -16.04 1.50 5.43
N ASP A 61 -15.97 2.72 4.90
CA ASP A 61 -15.59 2.96 3.51
C ASP A 61 -14.10 2.64 3.29
N ALA A 62 -13.24 2.96 4.25
CA ALA A 62 -11.84 2.58 4.27
C ALA A 62 -11.65 1.06 4.38
N LEU A 63 -12.44 0.39 5.24
CA LEU A 63 -12.42 -1.07 5.34
C LEU A 63 -12.83 -1.73 4.02
N ARG A 64 -13.86 -1.22 3.32
CA ARG A 64 -14.24 -1.71 1.98
C ARG A 64 -13.10 -1.56 0.98
N THR A 65 -12.35 -0.45 1.03
CA THR A 65 -11.14 -0.30 0.20
C THR A 65 -10.07 -1.34 0.56
N MET A 66 -9.85 -1.64 1.85
CA MET A 66 -8.88 -2.65 2.26
C MET A 66 -9.25 -4.06 1.80
N VAL A 67 -10.55 -4.35 1.68
CA VAL A 67 -11.03 -5.60 1.08
C VAL A 67 -10.64 -5.65 -0.41
N ALA A 68 -10.96 -4.61 -1.19
CA ALA A 68 -10.62 -4.54 -2.60
C ALA A 68 -9.11 -4.68 -2.86
N VAL A 69 -8.29 -3.96 -2.09
CA VAL A 69 -6.81 -4.07 -2.18
C VAL A 69 -6.34 -5.50 -1.90
N ARG A 70 -6.95 -6.20 -0.93
CA ARG A 70 -6.58 -7.59 -0.62
C ARG A 70 -6.99 -8.57 -1.73
N GLU A 71 -8.09 -8.29 -2.41
CA GLU A 71 -8.54 -9.04 -3.59
C GLU A 71 -7.60 -8.81 -4.77
N ASP A 72 -7.17 -7.57 -5.02
CA ASP A 72 -6.19 -7.23 -6.07
C ASP A 72 -4.81 -7.83 -5.80
N LEU A 73 -4.43 -7.94 -4.53
CA LEU A 73 -3.24 -8.69 -4.12
C LEU A 73 -3.39 -10.20 -4.37
N GLU A 74 -4.58 -10.69 -4.75
CA GLU A 74 -4.91 -12.11 -4.89
C GLU A 74 -4.56 -12.90 -3.62
N ARG A 75 -4.73 -12.27 -2.45
CA ARG A 75 -4.31 -12.80 -1.14
C ARG A 75 -2.81 -13.12 -1.02
N ARG A 76 -1.97 -12.62 -1.94
CA ARG A 76 -0.51 -12.71 -1.84
C ARG A 76 -0.02 -11.85 -0.68
N SER A 77 1.04 -12.31 -0.03
CA SER A 77 1.59 -11.67 1.16
C SER A 77 2.26 -10.34 0.84
N LEU A 78 2.02 -9.33 1.69
CA LEU A 78 2.76 -8.06 1.70
C LEU A 78 4.27 -8.25 1.90
N ALA A 79 4.72 -9.40 2.43
CA ALA A 79 6.14 -9.72 2.53
C ALA A 79 6.84 -9.86 1.17
N SER A 80 6.08 -10.08 0.08
CA SER A 80 6.60 -10.17 -1.29
C SER A 80 6.69 -8.83 -2.01
N VAL A 81 6.23 -7.74 -1.39
CA VAL A 81 6.26 -6.39 -1.95
C VAL A 81 7.68 -5.82 -1.86
N ASP A 82 8.17 -5.27 -2.97
CA ASP A 82 9.38 -4.44 -2.96
C ASP A 82 9.06 -3.04 -2.47
N TRP A 83 9.23 -2.84 -1.16
CA TRP A 83 8.95 -1.58 -0.49
C TRP A 83 9.85 -0.42 -0.92
N ARG A 84 11.01 -0.70 -1.53
CA ARG A 84 11.88 0.36 -2.07
C ARG A 84 11.26 0.95 -3.33
N VAL A 85 10.77 0.09 -4.22
CA VAL A 85 10.06 0.50 -5.45
C VAL A 85 8.77 1.26 -5.12
N VAL A 86 7.97 0.76 -4.17
CA VAL A 86 6.74 1.46 -3.73
C VAL A 86 7.08 2.84 -3.18
N ARG A 87 8.12 2.93 -2.34
CA ARG A 87 8.60 4.20 -1.78
C ARG A 87 9.01 5.17 -2.88
N GLU A 88 9.81 4.72 -3.84
CA GLU A 88 10.30 5.55 -4.95
C GLU A 88 9.13 6.13 -5.72
N ARG A 89 8.18 5.29 -6.17
CA ARG A 89 6.98 5.75 -6.88
C ARG A 89 6.13 6.72 -6.07
N LEU A 90 5.98 6.47 -4.77
CA LEU A 90 5.21 7.34 -3.88
C LEU A 90 5.87 8.71 -3.66
N ILE A 91 7.20 8.78 -3.67
CA ILE A 91 7.96 10.02 -3.51
C ILE A 91 8.12 10.75 -4.85
N GLU A 92 8.36 10.04 -5.95
CA GLU A 92 8.52 10.59 -7.30
C GLU A 92 7.19 11.12 -7.85
N GLY A 93 6.05 10.49 -7.53
CA GLY A 93 4.71 11.01 -7.84
C GLY A 93 4.30 12.27 -7.04
N LEU A 94 5.25 12.95 -6.39
CA LEU A 94 5.11 14.28 -5.79
C LEU A 94 5.81 15.38 -6.63
N GLY A 95 6.52 15.00 -7.69
CA GLY A 95 7.24 15.90 -8.61
C GLY A 95 6.40 16.36 -9.77
#